data_AF-A0A4Q3CEF8-F1
#
_entry.id   AF-A0A4Q3CEF8-F1
#
_cell.length_a   1.000
_cell.length_b   1.000
_cell.length_c   1.000
_cell.angle_alpha   90.00
_cell.angle_beta   90.00
_cell.angle_gamma   90.00
#
_symmetry.space_group_name_H-M   'P 1'
#
loop_
_entity.id
_entity.type
_entity.pdbx_description
1 polymer ?
#
loop_
_entity_poly.entity_id
_entity_poly.type
_entity_poly.pdbx_seq_one_letter_code
_entity_poly.pdbx_strand_id
1 'polypeptide(L)'
;MTHTYNISGMTCTGCQAKVHGLLSKIPGVTNVDINLEQGKADISMAAHIDTPTLQAALKDYPKYQLTEDAHQHHAMAPAFNEAEDKRTWFETYKPIVLIFTYITIISVILAAGAGGFNWMKGMTVFMSGFFLTFSFFKMLDLQGFADSYSSYDIVAKKFRGWGYIYAFIELGLG
;
A
#
# COMPACT_ATOMS: atom_id res chain seq x y z
N MET A 1 10.75 -20.48 8.94
CA MET A 1 11.20 -19.10 8.62
C MET A 1 10.97 -18.84 7.14
N THR A 2 10.66 -17.62 6.74
CA THR A 2 10.32 -17.30 5.34
C THR A 2 11.16 -16.13 4.85
N HIS A 3 11.87 -16.32 3.73
CA HIS A 3 12.71 -15.29 3.13
C HIS A 3 12.20 -14.95 1.73
N THR A 4 12.20 -13.66 1.41
CA THR A 4 11.85 -13.17 0.07
C THR A 4 13.10 -13.05 -0.81
N TYR A 5 13.00 -13.56 -2.03
CA TYR A 5 14.05 -13.50 -3.05
C TYR A 5 13.53 -12.88 -4.34
N ASN A 6 14.37 -12.11 -5.01
CA ASN A 6 14.10 -11.61 -6.36
C ASN A 6 14.58 -12.64 -7.38
N ILE A 7 13.72 -13.00 -8.33
CA ILE A 7 14.02 -13.97 -9.40
C ILE A 7 13.82 -13.31 -10.76
N SER A 8 14.92 -13.14 -11.49
CA SER A 8 14.89 -12.62 -12.86
C SER A 8 14.71 -13.74 -13.90
N GLY A 9 14.25 -13.38 -15.10
CA GLY A 9 14.15 -14.30 -16.25
C GLY A 9 12.87 -15.15 -16.33
N MET A 10 11.95 -15.02 -15.36
CA MET A 10 10.60 -15.56 -15.46
C MET A 10 9.73 -14.63 -16.32
N THR A 11 9.28 -15.12 -17.48
CA THR A 11 8.46 -14.33 -18.42
C THR A 11 7.12 -15.01 -18.72
N CYS A 12 6.81 -16.10 -18.02
CA CYS A 12 5.66 -16.94 -18.31
C CYS A 12 5.24 -17.76 -17.09
N THR A 13 3.97 -18.15 -17.01
CA THR A 13 3.45 -19.01 -15.92
C THR A 13 4.14 -20.38 -15.88
N GLY A 14 4.51 -20.94 -17.04
CA GLY A 14 5.32 -22.17 -17.11
C GLY A 14 6.73 -22.00 -16.54
N CYS A 15 7.31 -20.80 -16.65
CA CYS A 15 8.61 -20.44 -16.12
C CYS A 15 8.54 -20.38 -14.59
N GLN A 16 7.48 -19.77 -14.05
CA GLN A 16 7.16 -19.72 -12.62
C GLN A 16 6.99 -21.13 -12.04
N ALA A 17 6.14 -21.96 -12.64
CA ALA A 17 5.89 -23.33 -12.17
C ALA A 17 7.18 -24.17 -12.14
N LYS A 18 8.07 -23.96 -13.12
CA LYS A 18 9.36 -24.64 -13.19
C LYS A 18 10.29 -24.22 -12.04
N VAL A 19 10.43 -22.93 -11.80
CA VAL A 19 11.24 -22.39 -10.70
C VAL A 19 10.70 -22.85 -9.35
N HIS A 20 9.38 -22.79 -9.15
CA HIS A 20 8.71 -23.34 -7.97
C HIS A 20 9.08 -24.81 -7.75
N GLY A 21 8.95 -25.64 -8.79
CA GLY A 21 9.27 -27.07 -8.71
C GLY A 21 10.74 -27.39 -8.44
N LEU A 22 11.68 -26.51 -8.81
CA LEU A 22 13.11 -26.68 -8.52
C LEU A 22 13.42 -26.31 -7.07
N LEU A 23 12.89 -25.18 -6.59
CA LEU A 23 13.11 -24.69 -5.23
C LEU A 23 12.43 -25.58 -4.17
N SER A 24 11.23 -26.08 -4.45
CA SER A 24 10.50 -26.97 -3.54
C SER A 24 11.12 -28.35 -3.38
N LYS A 25 12.08 -28.75 -4.23
CA LYS A 25 12.83 -30.01 -4.10
C LYS A 25 14.02 -29.91 -3.15
N ILE A 26 14.39 -28.70 -2.73
CA ILE A 26 15.54 -28.49 -1.87
C ILE A 26 15.21 -29.00 -0.46
N PRO A 27 16.03 -29.87 0.13
CA PRO A 27 15.83 -30.34 1.50
C PRO A 27 15.77 -29.17 2.48
N GLY A 28 14.69 -29.10 3.25
CA GLY A 28 14.46 -28.02 4.22
C GLY A 28 13.56 -26.90 3.73
N VAL A 29 13.20 -26.84 2.45
CA VAL A 29 12.15 -25.94 1.93
C VAL A 29 10.78 -26.56 2.22
N THR A 30 9.91 -25.81 2.89
CA THR A 30 8.56 -26.25 3.27
C THR A 30 7.48 -25.67 2.36
N ASN A 31 7.68 -24.46 1.83
CA ASN A 31 6.76 -23.82 0.88
C ASN A 31 7.51 -22.84 -0.02
N VAL A 32 7.06 -22.67 -1.25
CA VAL A 32 7.55 -21.67 -2.19
C VAL A 32 6.34 -20.96 -2.77
N ASP A 33 6.24 -19.65 -2.59
CA ASP A 33 5.22 -18.83 -3.25
C ASP A 33 5.92 -17.89 -4.21
N ILE A 34 5.45 -17.80 -5.46
CA ILE A 34 6.10 -16.98 -6.49
C ILE A 34 5.09 -16.02 -7.07
N ASN A 35 5.39 -14.73 -6.97
CA ASN A 35 4.64 -13.67 -7.62
C ASN A 35 5.32 -13.29 -8.94
N LEU A 36 4.77 -13.75 -10.06
CA LEU A 36 5.30 -13.49 -11.39
C LEU A 36 5.23 -12.01 -11.79
N GLU A 37 4.20 -11.28 -11.36
CA GLU A 37 4.03 -9.85 -11.67
C GLU A 37 5.09 -8.99 -10.98
N GLN A 38 5.49 -9.38 -9.77
CA GLN A 38 6.49 -8.67 -8.98
C GLN A 38 7.91 -9.21 -9.16
N GLY A 39 8.08 -10.39 -9.79
CA GLY A 39 9.36 -11.06 -9.92
C GLY A 39 9.94 -11.55 -8.57
N LYS A 40 9.07 -11.80 -7.59
CA LYS A 40 9.45 -12.17 -6.21
C LYS A 40 9.07 -13.61 -5.88
N ALA A 41 9.87 -14.24 -5.03
CA ALA A 41 9.61 -15.58 -4.51
C ALA A 41 9.81 -15.62 -2.98
N ASP A 42 8.75 -15.94 -2.26
CA ASP A 42 8.76 -16.16 -0.82
C ASP A 42 9.01 -17.64 -0.54
N ILE A 43 10.16 -17.94 0.06
CA ILE A 43 10.60 -19.31 0.33
C ILE A 43 10.54 -19.55 1.83
N SER A 44 9.64 -20.44 2.24
CA SER A 44 9.54 -20.90 3.62
C SER A 44 10.42 -22.12 3.83
N MET A 45 11.22 -22.10 4.88
CA MET A 45 12.23 -23.11 5.21
C MET A 45 12.12 -23.53 6.68
N ALA A 46 12.46 -24.78 6.97
CA ALA A 46 12.50 -25.34 8.33
C ALA A 46 13.72 -24.84 9.12
N ALA A 47 14.85 -24.68 8.45
CA ALA A 47 16.07 -24.03 8.96
C ALA A 47 16.62 -23.10 7.87
N HIS A 48 17.47 -22.13 8.23
CA HIS A 48 18.06 -21.23 7.25
C HIS A 48 18.88 -22.03 6.22
N ILE A 49 18.59 -21.80 4.94
CA ILE A 49 19.33 -22.40 3.81
C ILE A 49 20.08 -21.26 3.13
N ASP A 50 21.39 -21.41 3.00
CA ASP A 50 22.22 -20.37 2.41
C ASP A 50 21.80 -20.07 0.95
N THR A 51 21.75 -18.79 0.60
CA THR A 51 21.43 -18.29 -0.75
C THR A 51 22.21 -18.96 -1.89
N PRO A 52 23.53 -19.29 -1.76
CA PRO A 52 24.27 -20.04 -2.78
C PRO A 52 23.70 -21.44 -3.07
N THR A 53 23.08 -22.08 -2.08
CA THR A 53 22.45 -23.40 -2.23
C THR A 53 21.16 -23.29 -3.06
N LEU A 54 20.38 -22.23 -2.85
CA LEU A 54 19.19 -21.93 -3.66
C LEU A 54 19.58 -21.58 -5.09
N GLN A 55 20.64 -20.79 -5.28
CA GLN A 55 21.21 -20.49 -6.60
C GLN A 55 21.72 -21.77 -7.29
N ALA A 56 22.30 -22.71 -6.54
CA ALA A 56 22.77 -23.98 -7.10
C ALA A 56 21.64 -24.81 -7.71
N ALA A 57 20.44 -24.80 -7.11
CA ALA A 57 19.27 -25.49 -7.65
C ALA A 57 18.78 -24.92 -9.00
N LEU A 58 19.18 -23.69 -9.35
CA LEU A 58 18.82 -23.02 -10.59
C LEU A 58 19.96 -23.00 -11.62
N LYS A 59 21.16 -23.54 -11.30
CA LYS A 59 22.36 -23.49 -12.19
C LYS A 59 22.14 -24.11 -13.56
N ASP A 60 21.32 -25.15 -13.66
CA ASP A 60 20.99 -25.81 -14.93
C ASP A 60 20.17 -24.91 -15.88
N TYR A 61 19.70 -23.76 -15.37
CA TYR A 61 18.89 -22.78 -16.07
C TYR A 61 19.50 -21.38 -15.92
N PRO A 62 20.53 -21.03 -16.72
CA PRO A 62 21.25 -19.75 -16.61
C PRO A 62 20.37 -18.51 -16.85
N LYS A 63 19.17 -18.71 -17.39
CA LYS A 63 18.15 -17.66 -17.55
C LYS A 63 17.59 -17.17 -16.21
N TYR A 64 17.58 -18.01 -15.17
CA TYR A 64 17.03 -17.65 -13.86
C TYR A 64 18.15 -17.23 -12.92
N GLN A 65 18.10 -15.99 -12.43
CA GLN A 65 19.02 -15.52 -11.38
C GLN A 65 18.23 -15.20 -10.13
N LEU A 66 18.65 -15.80 -9.02
CA LEU A 66 18.07 -15.60 -7.71
C LEU A 66 19.00 -14.73 -6.89
N THR A 67 18.46 -13.61 -6.40
CA THR A 67 19.16 -12.65 -5.54
C THR A 67 18.36 -12.47 -4.27
N GLU A 68 19.04 -12.50 -3.14
CA GLU A 68 18.44 -12.25 -1.83
C GLU A 68 18.06 -10.78 -1.72
N ASP A 69 16.81 -10.51 -1.35
CA ASP A 69 16.39 -9.17 -1.01
C ASP A 69 16.94 -8.89 0.41
N ALA A 70 17.93 -8.00 0.53
CA ALA A 70 18.77 -7.83 1.73
C ALA A 70 18.03 -7.27 2.98
N HIS A 71 16.70 -7.31 2.98
CA HIS A 71 15.82 -6.68 3.96
C HIS A 71 15.00 -7.68 4.78
N GLN A 72 15.53 -8.84 5.20
CA GLN A 72 14.78 -9.72 6.13
C GLN A 72 15.66 -10.45 7.17
N HIS A 73 15.82 -9.82 8.34
CA HIS A 73 15.93 -10.52 9.62
C HIS A 73 14.62 -10.29 10.40
N HIS A 74 13.97 -11.38 10.78
CA HIS A 74 12.60 -11.48 11.30
C HIS A 74 12.29 -10.70 12.60
N ALA A 75 11.10 -10.08 12.67
CA ALA A 75 10.15 -10.26 13.78
C ALA A 75 8.74 -9.81 13.39
N MET A 76 7.76 -10.56 13.86
CA MET A 76 6.32 -10.41 13.63
C MET A 76 5.78 -9.04 14.06
N ALA A 77 5.50 -8.15 13.10
CA ALA A 77 4.68 -6.94 13.23
C ALA A 77 4.13 -6.54 11.84
N PRO A 78 2.93 -5.96 11.72
CA PRO A 78 2.29 -5.74 10.43
C PRO A 78 3.04 -4.67 9.63
N ALA A 79 3.42 -5.07 8.41
CA ALA A 79 3.61 -4.28 7.20
C ALA A 79 3.71 -2.75 7.39
N PHE A 80 4.91 -2.27 7.67
CA PHE A 80 5.39 -1.03 7.07
C PHE A 80 6.39 -1.43 5.98
N ASN A 81 6.00 -1.23 4.73
CA ASN A 81 6.92 -1.35 3.60
C ASN A 81 8.04 -0.32 3.78
N GLU A 82 9.23 -0.75 4.17
CA GLU A 82 10.50 -0.04 3.97
C GLU A 82 10.95 -0.18 2.50
N ALA A 83 10.10 0.28 1.58
CA ALA A 83 10.64 1.06 0.50
C ALA A 83 10.72 2.48 1.08
N GLU A 84 11.92 2.95 1.42
CA GLU A 84 12.17 4.39 1.44
C GLU A 84 11.91 4.91 0.03
N ASP A 85 10.63 5.15 -0.24
CA ASP A 85 10.18 6.09 -1.23
C ASP A 85 10.79 7.42 -0.79
N LYS A 86 11.95 7.78 -1.38
CA LYS A 86 12.50 9.15 -1.31
C LYS A 86 11.58 10.15 -2.02
N ARG A 87 10.27 9.96 -1.97
CA ARG A 87 9.31 11.02 -2.19
C ARG A 87 9.47 11.97 -1.03
N THR A 88 10.06 13.11 -1.35
CA THR A 88 10.05 14.31 -0.52
C THR A 88 8.63 14.48 0.03
N TRP A 89 8.47 14.86 1.31
CA TRP A 89 7.17 15.14 1.95
C TRP A 89 6.18 15.86 1.01
N PHE A 90 6.69 16.82 0.24
CA PHE A 90 5.93 17.53 -0.78
C PHE A 90 5.26 16.63 -1.83
N GLU A 91 5.91 15.60 -2.35
CA GLU A 91 5.34 14.69 -3.35
C GLU A 91 4.20 13.84 -2.78
N THR A 92 4.30 13.43 -1.51
CA THR A 92 3.25 12.67 -0.81
C THR A 92 2.02 13.54 -0.54
N TYR A 93 2.22 14.79 -0.11
CA TYR A 93 1.13 15.69 0.27
C TYR A 93 0.67 16.63 -0.85
N LYS A 94 1.32 16.62 -2.01
CA LYS A 94 1.00 17.49 -3.16
C LYS A 94 -0.49 17.54 -3.50
N PRO A 95 -1.23 16.42 -3.59
CA PRO A 95 -2.65 16.45 -3.91
C PRO A 95 -3.47 17.14 -2.81
N ILE A 96 -3.15 16.86 -1.54
CA ILE A 96 -3.85 17.41 -0.37
C ILE A 96 -3.62 18.93 -0.28
N VAL A 97 -2.37 19.37 -0.44
CA VAL A 97 -2.01 20.80 -0.41
C VAL A 97 -2.70 21.56 -1.54
N LEU A 98 -2.73 20.98 -2.76
CA LEU A 98 -3.41 21.57 -3.90
C LEU A 98 -4.91 21.75 -3.59
N ILE A 99 -5.57 20.71 -3.11
CA ILE A 99 -7.01 20.72 -2.78
C ILE A 99 -7.31 21.73 -1.68
N PHE A 100 -6.55 21.71 -0.59
CA PHE A 100 -6.70 22.67 0.50
C PHE A 100 -6.57 24.11 0.00
N THR A 101 -5.59 24.37 -0.87
CA THR A 101 -5.37 25.71 -1.43
C THR A 101 -6.54 26.15 -2.31
N TYR A 102 -7.02 25.29 -3.20
CA TYR A 102 -8.17 25.60 -4.06
C TYR A 102 -9.45 25.85 -3.25
N ILE A 103 -9.76 24.99 -2.27
CA ILE A 103 -10.93 25.15 -1.40
C ILE A 103 -10.81 26.46 -0.60
N THR A 104 -9.63 26.76 -0.05
CA THR A 104 -9.40 28.01 0.70
C THR A 104 -9.64 29.25 -0.16
N ILE A 105 -9.11 29.28 -1.39
CA ILE A 105 -9.31 30.40 -2.32
C ILE A 105 -10.81 30.59 -2.63
N ILE A 106 -11.52 29.52 -2.99
CA ILE A 106 -12.96 29.58 -3.27
C ILE A 106 -13.74 30.06 -2.05
N SER A 107 -13.39 29.55 -0.86
CA SER A 107 -14.03 29.92 0.40
C SER A 107 -13.87 31.40 0.72
N VAL A 108 -12.66 31.96 0.52
CA VAL A 108 -12.40 33.39 0.72
C VAL A 108 -13.13 34.24 -0.31
N ILE A 109 -13.13 33.86 -1.59
CA ILE A 109 -13.86 34.58 -2.65
C ILE A 109 -15.35 34.64 -2.33
N LEU A 110 -15.95 33.51 -1.94
CA LEU A 110 -17.38 33.44 -1.63
C LEU A 110 -17.72 34.12 -0.29
N ALA A 111 -16.77 34.19 0.65
CA ALA A 111 -16.90 34.95 1.89
C ALA A 111 -16.85 36.47 1.66
N ALA A 112 -16.03 36.95 0.73
CA ALA A 112 -15.79 38.38 0.45
C ALA A 112 -16.80 39.03 -0.52
N GLY A 113 -18.07 38.58 -0.52
CA GLY A 113 -19.10 39.05 -1.44
C GLY A 113 -19.47 40.55 -1.33
N ALA A 114 -20.38 41.00 -2.19
CA ALA A 114 -20.70 42.42 -2.46
C ALA A 114 -21.15 43.29 -1.27
N GLY A 115 -21.32 42.73 -0.06
CA GLY A 115 -21.72 43.45 1.15
C GLY A 115 -20.71 43.39 2.29
N GLY A 116 -19.52 42.84 2.08
CA GLY A 116 -18.49 42.65 3.10
C GLY A 116 -18.11 41.19 3.32
N PHE A 117 -17.25 40.94 4.30
CA PHE A 117 -16.68 39.63 4.55
C PHE A 117 -17.52 38.82 5.55
N ASN A 118 -18.11 37.71 5.10
CA ASN A 118 -18.88 36.79 5.93
C ASN A 118 -18.04 35.55 6.28
N TRP A 119 -17.44 35.57 7.48
CA TRP A 119 -16.62 34.46 7.98
C TRP A 119 -17.37 33.14 8.09
N MET A 120 -18.64 33.19 8.53
CA MET A 120 -19.46 31.98 8.69
C MET A 120 -19.71 31.30 7.35
N LYS A 121 -20.05 32.07 6.30
CA LYS A 121 -20.20 31.58 4.94
C LYS A 121 -18.88 30.98 4.41
N GLY A 122 -17.76 31.66 4.64
CA GLY A 122 -16.43 31.14 4.28
C GLY A 122 -16.14 29.79 4.93
N MET A 123 -16.40 29.68 6.24
CA MET A 123 -16.20 28.43 6.98
C MET A 123 -17.12 27.31 6.50
N THR A 124 -18.40 27.59 6.22
CA THR A 124 -19.34 26.60 5.67
C THR A 124 -18.87 26.09 4.31
N VAL A 125 -18.47 26.99 3.40
CA VAL A 125 -17.96 26.60 2.08
C VAL A 125 -16.68 25.78 2.21
N PHE A 126 -15.77 26.18 3.09
CA PHE A 126 -14.52 25.47 3.32
C PHE A 126 -14.77 24.04 3.83
N MET A 127 -15.60 23.90 4.85
CA MET A 127 -15.95 22.60 5.44
C MET A 127 -16.69 21.69 4.46
N SER A 128 -17.68 22.24 3.75
CA SER A 128 -18.41 21.51 2.70
C SER A 128 -17.45 20.98 1.63
N GLY A 129 -16.62 21.86 1.06
CA GLY A 129 -15.64 21.48 0.04
C GLY A 129 -14.64 20.43 0.55
N PHE A 130 -14.18 20.55 1.80
CA PHE A 130 -13.26 19.60 2.40
C PHE A 130 -13.91 18.22 2.57
N PHE A 131 -15.08 18.14 3.20
CA PHE A 131 -15.78 16.86 3.42
C PHE A 131 -16.16 16.19 2.11
N LEU A 132 -16.69 16.93 1.12
CA LEU A 132 -17.03 16.37 -0.20
C LEU A 132 -15.80 15.81 -0.91
N THR A 133 -14.68 16.54 -0.91
CA THR A 133 -13.47 16.09 -1.62
C THR A 133 -12.82 14.88 -0.93
N PHE A 134 -12.71 14.89 0.40
CA PHE A 134 -12.15 13.76 1.13
C PHE A 134 -13.07 12.53 1.11
N SER A 135 -14.39 12.72 1.12
CA SER A 135 -15.34 11.63 0.93
C SER A 135 -15.23 11.03 -0.47
N PHE A 136 -15.08 11.86 -1.51
CA PHE A 136 -14.83 11.37 -2.87
C PHE A 136 -13.58 10.48 -2.96
N PHE A 137 -12.46 10.86 -2.34
CA PHE A 137 -11.28 10.01 -2.31
C PHE A 137 -11.48 8.69 -1.59
N LYS A 138 -12.27 8.69 -0.50
CA LYS A 138 -12.66 7.47 0.18
C LYS A 138 -13.49 6.56 -0.72
N MET A 139 -14.32 7.11 -1.60
CA MET A 139 -15.12 6.31 -2.54
C MET A 139 -14.30 5.69 -3.67
N LEU A 140 -13.15 6.26 -4.04
CA LEU A 140 -12.27 5.66 -5.06
C LEU A 140 -11.70 4.31 -4.62
N ASP A 141 -11.43 4.15 -3.33
CA ASP A 141 -11.00 2.90 -2.72
C ASP A 141 -11.60 2.74 -1.31
N LEU A 142 -12.89 2.41 -1.28
CA LEU A 142 -13.66 2.34 -0.04
C LEU A 142 -13.18 1.21 0.88
N GLN A 143 -12.66 0.13 0.29
CA GLN A 143 -12.11 -0.98 1.04
C GLN A 143 -10.76 -0.60 1.66
N GLY A 144 -9.82 -0.04 0.88
CA GLY A 144 -8.53 0.42 1.38
C GLY A 144 -8.67 1.52 2.43
N PHE A 145 -9.66 2.40 2.28
CA PHE A 145 -10.03 3.34 3.32
C PHE A 145 -10.49 2.64 4.61
N ALA A 146 -11.46 1.73 4.54
CA ALA A 146 -11.99 1.05 5.73
C ALA A 146 -10.90 0.26 6.48
N ASP A 147 -9.99 -0.37 5.75
CA ASP A 147 -8.84 -1.08 6.30
C ASP A 147 -7.87 -0.10 6.99
N SER A 148 -7.51 0.99 6.33
CA SER A 148 -6.64 2.03 6.92
C SER A 148 -7.29 2.72 8.13
N TYR A 149 -8.60 3.01 8.07
CA TYR A 149 -9.36 3.66 9.13
C TYR A 149 -9.42 2.82 10.41
N SER A 150 -9.51 1.49 10.26
CA SER A 150 -9.52 0.55 11.39
C SER A 150 -8.22 0.52 12.22
N SER A 151 -7.12 1.06 11.67
CA SER A 151 -5.82 1.09 12.36
C SER A 151 -5.76 2.11 13.51
N TYR A 152 -6.54 3.20 13.43
CA TYR A 152 -6.53 4.29 14.41
C TYR A 152 -7.90 4.61 15.03
N ASP A 153 -9.01 4.27 14.39
CA ASP A 153 -10.35 4.49 14.96
C ASP A 153 -10.77 3.31 15.87
N ILE A 154 -11.15 3.62 17.10
CA ILE A 154 -11.50 2.64 18.14
C ILE A 154 -12.74 1.82 17.76
N VAL A 155 -13.73 2.45 17.13
CA VAL A 155 -14.99 1.80 16.73
C VAL A 155 -14.76 0.92 15.51
N ALA A 156 -14.02 1.41 14.51
CA ALA A 156 -13.66 0.66 13.31
C ALA A 156 -12.76 -0.54 13.61
N LYS A 157 -11.88 -0.43 14.60
CA LYS A 157 -11.05 -1.55 15.08
C LYS A 157 -11.88 -2.70 15.64
N LYS A 158 -13.04 -2.40 16.24
CA LYS A 158 -13.98 -3.40 16.76
C LYS A 158 -15.00 -3.86 15.72
N PHE A 159 -15.40 -2.97 14.82
CA PHE A 159 -16.40 -3.22 13.78
C PHE A 159 -15.98 -2.57 12.45
N ARG A 160 -15.42 -3.39 11.54
CA ARG A 160 -14.92 -2.91 10.23
C ARG A 160 -16.00 -2.24 9.37
N GLY A 161 -17.27 -2.63 9.53
CA GLY A 161 -18.40 -2.01 8.85
C GLY A 161 -18.57 -0.52 9.16
N TRP A 162 -18.06 -0.04 10.30
CA TRP A 162 -18.10 1.37 10.68
C TRP A 162 -17.34 2.26 9.69
N GLY A 163 -16.20 1.80 9.16
CA GLY A 163 -15.42 2.57 8.18
C GLY A 163 -16.24 2.88 6.92
N TYR A 164 -16.99 1.89 6.42
CA TYR A 164 -17.88 2.09 5.28
C TYR A 164 -18.98 3.11 5.58
N ILE A 165 -19.65 2.98 6.73
CA ILE A 165 -20.72 3.91 7.15
C ILE A 165 -20.18 5.34 7.30
N TYR A 166 -19.01 5.48 7.93
CA TYR A 166 -18.39 6.77 8.19
C TYR A 166 -18.07 7.55 6.90
N ALA A 167 -17.62 6.87 5.84
CA ALA A 167 -17.37 7.52 4.54
C ALA A 167 -18.64 8.18 3.96
N PHE A 168 -19.81 7.57 4.15
CA PHE A 168 -21.10 8.14 3.73
C PHE A 168 -21.62 9.22 4.69
N ILE A 169 -21.30 9.14 5.99
CA ILE A 169 -21.60 10.21 6.93
C ILE A 169 -20.86 11.49 6.51
N GLU A 170 -19.58 11.39 6.20
CA GLU A 170 -18.80 12.53 5.71
C GLU A 170 -19.32 13.07 4.39
N LEU A 171 -19.78 12.22 3.47
CA LEU A 171 -20.45 12.69 2.26
C LEU A 171 -21.68 13.54 2.59
N GLY A 172 -22.49 13.10 3.55
CA GLY A 172 -23.72 13.82 3.94
C GLY A 172 -23.47 15.10 4.74
N LEU A 173 -22.29 15.23 5.37
CA LEU A 173 -21.87 16.45 6.08
C LEU A 173 -21.27 17.51 5.15
N GLY A 174 -20.81 17.09 3.97
CA GLY A 174 -20.27 17.96 2.92
C GLY A 174 -21.34 18.62 2.10
#